data_AF-A0A953LU47-F1
#
_entry.id   AF-A0A953LU47-F1
#
_cell.length_a   1.000
_cell.length_b   1.000
_cell.length_c   1.000
_cell.angle_alpha   90.00
_cell.angle_beta   90.00
_cell.angle_gamma   90.00
#
_symmetry.space_group_name_H-M   'P 1'
#
loop_
_entity.id
_entity.type
_entity.pdbx_description
1 polymer ?
#
loop_
_entity_poly.entity_id
_entity_poly.type
_entity_poly.pdbx_seq_one_letter_code
_entity_poly.pdbx_strand_id
1 'polypeptide(L)'
;MNKPRSYARPLADLANPLLAGSFARQGFASAELVTRWPDIVGAEIAQHAEPLKMQWPRTPDGETPEPGTLMLRVEGPAAIEI
;
A
#
# COMPACT_ATOMS: atom_id res chain seq x y z
N MET A 1 -32.22 -28.63 10.60
CA MET A 1 -31.67 -27.40 9.98
C MET A 1 -30.15 -27.46 10.05
N ASN A 2 -29.47 -27.78 8.94
CA ASN A 2 -28.04 -28.07 8.93
C ASN A 2 -27.25 -26.75 8.92
N LYS A 3 -26.63 -26.36 10.04
CA LYS A 3 -25.74 -25.18 10.06
C LYS A 3 -24.49 -25.51 9.26
N PRO A 4 -24.11 -24.73 8.24
CA PRO A 4 -22.88 -24.96 7.51
C PRO A 4 -21.68 -24.85 8.48
N ARG A 5 -20.76 -25.82 8.42
CA ARG A 5 -19.52 -25.79 9.19
C ARG A 5 -18.70 -24.59 8.73
N SER A 6 -18.37 -23.68 9.66
CA SER A 6 -17.42 -22.60 9.40
C SER A 6 -16.03 -23.21 9.26
N TYR A 7 -15.46 -23.17 8.06
CA TYR A 7 -14.06 -23.51 7.85
C TYR A 7 -13.16 -22.37 8.34
N ALA A 8 -11.93 -22.70 8.73
CA ALA A 8 -10.92 -21.69 9.01
C ALA A 8 -10.64 -20.90 7.73
N ARG A 9 -10.72 -19.57 7.80
CA ARG A 9 -10.35 -18.69 6.69
C ARG A 9 -8.87 -18.30 6.82
N PRO A 10 -8.14 -18.16 5.70
CA PRO A 10 -6.81 -17.56 5.70
C PRO A 10 -6.83 -16.18 6.38
N LEU A 11 -5.80 -15.91 7.19
CA LEU A 11 -5.68 -14.62 7.87
C LEU A 11 -5.61 -13.45 6.87
N ALA A 12 -4.95 -13.64 5.73
CA ALA A 12 -4.82 -12.64 4.68
C ALA A 12 -6.19 -12.14 4.18
N ASP A 13 -7.17 -13.05 4.05
CA ASP A 13 -8.54 -12.72 3.61
C ASP A 13 -9.28 -11.84 4.62
N LEU A 14 -8.88 -11.90 5.90
CA LEU A 14 -9.45 -11.09 6.97
C LEU A 14 -8.68 -9.79 7.19
N ALA A 15 -7.36 -9.83 7.02
CA ALA A 15 -6.48 -8.68 7.27
C ALA A 15 -6.65 -7.57 6.22
N ASN A 16 -6.76 -7.92 4.94
CA ASN A 16 -6.88 -6.93 3.86
C ASN A 16 -8.08 -5.98 4.04
N PRO A 17 -9.31 -6.46 4.28
CA PRO A 17 -10.46 -5.58 4.52
C PRO A 17 -10.29 -4.67 5.74
N LEU A 18 -9.63 -5.16 6.80
CA LEU A 18 -9.39 -4.38 8.02
C LEU A 18 -8.38 -3.25 7.81
N LEU A 19 -7.35 -3.49 6.99
CA LEU A 19 -6.30 -2.51 6.72
C LEU A 19 -6.66 -1.55 5.59
N ALA A 20 -7.56 -1.94 4.69
CA ALA A 20 -7.95 -1.16 3.51
C ALA A 20 -8.38 0.27 3.86
N GLY A 21 -9.17 0.46 4.91
CA GLY A 21 -9.61 1.80 5.33
C GLY A 21 -8.45 2.69 5.76
N SER A 22 -7.48 2.15 6.50
CA SER A 22 -6.29 2.89 6.93
C SER A 22 -5.39 3.25 5.75
N PHE A 23 -5.22 2.34 4.78
CA PHE A 23 -4.41 2.59 3.60
C PHE A 23 -5.07 3.57 2.63
N ALA A 24 -6.39 3.50 2.46
CA ALA A 24 -7.14 4.48 1.67
C ALA A 24 -7.01 5.90 2.22
N ARG A 25 -6.97 6.06 3.56
CA ARG A 25 -6.70 7.36 4.20
C ARG A 25 -5.31 7.92 3.91
N GLN A 26 -4.34 7.07 3.57
CA GLN A 26 -3.01 7.48 3.10
C GLN A 26 -2.93 7.62 1.57
N GLY A 27 -4.07 7.52 0.88
CA GLY A 27 -4.15 7.65 -0.58
C GLY A 27 -3.75 6.39 -1.34
N PHE A 28 -3.46 5.27 -0.68
CA PHE A 28 -3.08 4.04 -1.40
C PHE A 28 -4.28 3.44 -2.13
N ALA A 29 -4.08 3.08 -3.40
CA ALA A 29 -5.09 2.40 -4.22
C ALA A 29 -5.30 0.93 -3.81
N SER A 30 -4.29 0.31 -3.16
CA SER A 30 -4.34 -1.07 -2.69
C SER A 30 -3.49 -1.25 -1.45
N ALA A 31 -3.90 -2.19 -0.59
CA ALA A 31 -3.12 -2.64 0.55
C ALA A 31 -1.78 -3.28 0.13
N GLU A 32 -1.73 -3.82 -1.09
CA GLU A 32 -0.56 -4.53 -1.60
C GLU A 32 0.70 -3.68 -1.70
N LEU A 33 0.56 -2.35 -1.90
CA LEU A 33 1.71 -1.46 -1.94
C LEU A 33 2.52 -1.53 -0.63
N VAL A 34 1.82 -1.67 0.50
CA VAL A 34 2.44 -1.74 1.82
C VAL A 34 2.80 -3.18 2.16
N THR A 35 1.89 -4.13 1.92
CA THR A 35 2.08 -5.53 2.35
C THR A 35 3.09 -6.30 1.49
N ARG A 36 3.38 -5.84 0.27
CA ARG A 36 4.36 -6.45 -0.66
C ARG A 36 5.48 -5.50 -1.05
N TRP A 37 5.76 -4.49 -0.24
CA TRP A 37 6.80 -3.50 -0.53
C TRP A 37 8.16 -4.12 -0.91
N PRO A 38 8.69 -5.15 -0.22
CA PRO A 38 9.95 -5.78 -0.60
C PRO A 38 9.93 -6.43 -1.99
N ASP A 39 8.79 -6.93 -2.44
CA ASP A 39 8.64 -7.53 -3.78
C ASP A 39 8.61 -6.46 -4.87
N ILE A 40 8.17 -5.25 -4.53
CA ILE A 40 8.01 -4.11 -5.44
C ILE A 40 9.34 -3.39 -5.67
N VAL A 41 10.06 -3.05 -4.59
CA VAL A 41 11.30 -2.27 -4.66
C VAL A 41 12.58 -3.09 -4.47
N GLY A 42 12.45 -4.37 -4.10
CA GLY A 42 13.58 -5.21 -3.75
C GLY A 42 13.98 -5.09 -2.28
N ALA A 43 14.70 -6.11 -1.80
CA ALA A 43 15.04 -6.25 -0.39
C ALA A 43 15.94 -5.12 0.14
N GLU A 44 16.83 -4.57 -0.68
CA GLU A 44 17.78 -3.52 -0.27
C GLU A 44 17.08 -2.20 0.04
N ILE A 45 16.23 -1.71 -0.88
CA ILE A 45 15.47 -0.48 -0.68
C ILE A 45 14.45 -0.67 0.46
N ALA A 46 13.78 -1.83 0.51
CA ALA A 46 12.77 -2.09 1.53
C ALA A 46 13.32 -2.17 2.96
N GLN A 47 14.63 -2.37 3.14
CA GLN A 47 15.28 -2.32 4.45
C GLN A 47 15.40 -0.89 4.98
N HIS A 48 15.48 0.12 4.10
CA HIS A 48 15.78 1.50 4.47
C HIS A 48 14.65 2.48 4.19
N ALA A 49 13.65 2.07 3.41
CA ALA A 49 12.53 2.90 3.01
C ALA A 49 11.20 2.16 3.12
N GLU A 50 10.16 2.87 3.55
CA GLU A 50 8.78 2.37 3.56
C GLU A 50 7.81 3.41 2.99
N PRO A 51 6.71 2.96 2.35
CA PRO A 51 5.71 3.86 1.79
C PRO A 51 4.94 4.59 2.89
N LEU A 52 4.99 5.91 2.87
CA LEU A 52 4.32 6.76 3.86
C LEU A 52 2.91 7.15 3.42
N LYS A 53 2.79 7.67 2.18
CA LYS A 53 1.50 8.07 1.58
C LYS A 53 1.61 8.24 0.08
N MET A 54 0.48 8.15 -0.61
CA MET A 54 0.36 8.44 -2.03
C MET A 54 -0.38 9.77 -2.22
N GLN A 55 0.19 10.67 -3.02
CA GLN A 55 -0.46 11.93 -3.40
C GLN A 55 -0.93 11.86 -4.84
N TRP A 56 -2.23 11.95 -5.04
CA TRP A 56 -2.82 12.01 -6.38
C TRP A 56 -3.04 13.47 -6.79
N PRO A 57 -2.51 13.90 -7.94
CA PRO A 57 -2.86 15.20 -8.49
C PRO A 57 -4.36 15.26 -8.79
N ARG A 58 -4.95 16.45 -8.71
CA ARG A 58 -6.34 16.64 -9.17
C ARG A 58 -6.34 16.64 -10.68
N THR A 59 -7.17 15.80 -11.28
CA THR A 59 -7.38 15.76 -12.73
C THR A 59 -8.64 16.58 -13.07
N PRO A 60 -8.52 17.64 -13.90
CA PRO A 60 -9.68 18.33 -14.45
C PRO A 60 -10.54 17.42 -15.33
N ASP A 61 -11.83 17.73 -15.45
CA ASP A 61 -12.75 16.94 -16.28
C ASP A 61 -12.32 16.97 -17.75
N GLY A 62 -12.20 15.79 -18.36
CA GLY A 62 -11.82 15.63 -19.76
C GLY A 62 -10.30 15.57 -20.00
N GLU A 63 -9.48 15.72 -18.97
CA GLU A 63 -8.02 15.56 -19.07
C GLU A 63 -7.57 14.15 -18.66
N THR A 64 -6.37 13.77 -19.12
CA THR A 64 -5.78 12.49 -18.74
C THR A 64 -5.25 12.58 -17.31
N PRO A 65 -5.54 11.60 -16.43
CA PRO A 65 -4.99 11.60 -15.08
C PRO A 65 -3.47 11.55 -15.07
N GLU A 66 -2.86 12.49 -14.36
CA GLU A 66 -1.43 12.51 -14.09
C GLU A 66 -1.06 11.42 -13.05
N PRO A 67 0.14 10.80 -13.14
CA PRO A 67 0.62 9.87 -12.13
C PRO A 67 0.68 10.52 -10.74
N GLY A 68 0.40 9.73 -9.70
CA GLY A 68 0.59 10.19 -8.33
C GLY A 68 2.01 10.06 -7.83
N THR A 69 2.32 10.79 -6.77
CA THR A 69 3.62 10.78 -6.09
C THR A 69 3.57 9.90 -4.86
N LEU A 70 4.39 8.84 -4.85
CA LEU A 70 4.60 8.02 -3.66
C LEU A 70 5.65 8.69 -2.76
N MET A 71 5.24 9.07 -1.55
CA MET A 71 6.17 9.57 -0.53
C MET A 71 6.69 8.41 0.31
N LEU A 72 8.00 8.37 0.48
CA LEU A 72 8.68 7.37 1.30
C LEU A 72 9.16 8.01 2.61
N ARG A 73 9.11 7.23 3.69
CA ARG A 73 9.96 7.47 4.85
C ARG A 73 11.26 6.73 4.59
N VAL A 74 12.39 7.43 4.65
CA VAL A 74 13.71 6.85 4.39
C VAL A 74 14.62 7.12 5.59
N GLU A 75 15.46 6.15 5.93
CA GLU A 75 16.52 6.32 6.92
C GLU A 75 17.53 7.37 6.45
N GLY A 76 17.94 8.27 7.35
CA GLY A 76 18.74 9.46 7.01
C GLY A 76 19.97 9.21 6.13
N PRO A 77 20.84 8.23 6.44
CA PRO A 77 22.01 7.93 5.62
C PRO A 77 21.68 7.40 4.21
N ALA A 78 20.54 6.71 4.04
CA ALA A 78 20.14 6.12 2.77
C ALA A 78 19.32 7.09 1.88
N ALA A 79 18.82 8.19 2.46
CA ALA A 79 17.89 9.10 1.79
C ALA A 79 18.44 9.84 0.56
N ILE A 80 19.76 9.84 0.35
CA ILE A 80 20.40 10.49 -0.81
C ILE A 80 20.46 9.53 -2.01
N GLU A 81 20.43 8.22 -1.75
CA GLU A 81 20.58 7.16 -2.76
C GLU A 81 19.23 6.51 -3.14
N ILE A 82 18.14 6.88 -2.45
CA ILE A 82 16.77 6.37 -2.63
C ILE A 82 15.87 7.44 -3.25
#